data_AF-A0A564Y839-F1
#
_entry.id   AF-A0A564Y839-F1
#
_cell.length_a   1.000
_cell.length_b   1.000
_cell.length_c   1.000
_cell.angle_alpha   90.00
_cell.angle_beta   90.00
_cell.angle_gamma   90.00
#
_symmetry.space_group_name_H-M   'P 1'
#
loop_
_entity.id
_entity.type
_entity.pdbx_description
1 polymer ?
#
loop_
_entity_poly.entity_id
_entity_poly.type
_entity_poly.pdbx_seq_one_letter_code
_entity_poly.pdbx_strand_id
1 'polypeptide(L)' 'MDIKLGPGALYQDINEVRDLAKSMISVGEKMDLKVVVVVSSMDQPLGQCSGNALEMAEVFSVLSGGPFESRLKDLILTL' A
#
# COMPACT_ATOMS: atom_id res chain seq x y z
N MET A 1 7.54 3.34 -1.62
CA MET A 1 7.39 2.09 -0.86
C MET A 1 6.14 2.21 -0.01
N ASP A 2 5.29 1.19 -0.03
CA ASP A 2 4.03 1.16 0.71
C ASP A 2 4.17 0.22 1.92
N ILE A 3 4.26 0.78 3.13
CA ILE A 3 4.33 0.00 4.37
C ILE A 3 2.94 -0.10 4.96
N LYS A 4 2.52 -1.34 5.24
CA LYS A 4 1.22 -1.66 5.81
C LYS A 4 1.25 -1.57 7.34
N LEU A 5 0.20 -0.99 7.92
CA LEU A 5 -0.04 -0.94 9.36
C LEU A 5 -1.43 -1.49 9.67
N GLY A 6 -1.55 -2.35 10.68
CA GLY A 6 -2.84 -2.83 11.17
C GLY A 6 -2.87 -4.34 11.41
N PRO A 7 -3.98 -4.91 11.90
CA PRO A 7 -4.11 -6.33 12.22
C PRO A 7 -3.79 -7.30 11.07
N GLY A 8 -4.05 -6.90 9.82
CA GLY A 8 -3.71 -7.70 8.64
C GLY A 8 -2.29 -7.48 8.11
N ALA A 9 -1.54 -6.52 8.67
CA ALA A 9 -0.19 -6.19 8.25
C ALA A 9 0.88 -6.94 9.05
N LEU A 10 2.11 -6.88 8.54
CA LEU A 10 3.29 -7.32 9.26
C LEU A 10 3.54 -6.47 10.53
N TYR A 11 3.22 -5.18 10.49
CA TYR A 11 3.43 -4.24 11.60
C TYR A 11 2.10 -3.76 12.16
N GLN A 12 2.02 -3.70 13.49
CA GLN A 12 0.85 -3.18 14.22
C GLN A 12 1.19 -1.92 15.03
N ASP A 13 2.47 -1.66 15.29
CA ASP A 13 2.93 -0.43 15.94
C ASP A 13 3.43 0.59 14.90
N ILE A 14 2.89 1.81 14.98
CA ILE A 14 3.31 2.93 14.15
C ILE A 14 4.79 3.30 14.37
N ASN A 15 5.34 3.04 15.55
CA ASN A 15 6.74 3.35 15.84
C ASN A 15 7.69 2.40 15.06
N GLU A 16 7.37 1.10 15.02
CA GLU A 16 8.12 0.13 14.21
C GLU A 16 8.08 0.49 12.72
N VAL A 17 6.91 0.89 12.22
CA VAL A 17 6.74 1.35 10.83
C VAL A 17 7.58 2.61 10.55
N ARG A 18 7.60 3.57 11.48
CA ARG A 18 8.41 4.79 11.34
C ARG A 18 9.90 4.48 11.30
N ASP A 19 10.37 3.55 12.11
CA ASP A 19 11.79 3.18 12.13
C ASP A 19 12.20 2.39 10.88
N LEU A 20 11.32 1.53 10.36
CA LEU A 20 11.51 0.90 9.06
C LEU A 20 11.54 1.95 7.93
N ALA A 21 10.60 2.89 7.92
CA ALA A 21 10.53 3.94 6.91
C ALA A 21 11.83 4.78 6.88
N LYS A 22 12.32 5.22 8.05
CA LYS A 22 13.59 5.94 8.17
C LYS A 22 14.77 5.12 7.68
N SER A 23 14.81 3.83 8.03
CA SER A 23 15.89 2.93 7.60
C SER A 23 15.92 2.80 6.07
N MET A 24 14.76 2.63 5.45
CA MET A 24 14.61 2.48 4.00
C MET A 24 14.98 3.77 3.25
N ILE A 25 14.57 4.93 3.77
CA ILE A 25 14.98 6.23 3.22
C ILE A 25 16.49 6.41 3.33
N SER A 26 17.07 6.13 4.51
CA SER A 26 18.53 6.26 4.72
C SER A 26 19.34 5.34 3.81
N VAL A 27 18.88 4.11 3.55
CA VAL A 27 19.51 3.22 2.57
C VAL A 27 19.40 3.80 1.16
N GLY A 28 18.23 4.29 0.76
CA GLY A 28 18.03 4.95 -0.52
C GLY A 28 18.96 6.14 -0.73
N GLU A 29 19.07 7.03 0.26
CA GLU A 29 19.98 8.18 0.23
C GLU A 29 21.44 7.77 0.02
N LYS A 30 21.89 6.71 0.72
CA LYS A 30 23.26 6.17 0.55
C LYS A 30 23.50 5.58 -0.85
N MET A 31 22.43 5.21 -1.56
CA MET A 31 22.47 4.69 -2.92
C MET A 31 22.15 5.77 -3.97
N ASP A 32 22.04 7.04 -3.57
CA ASP A 32 21.65 8.17 -4.43
C ASP A 32 20.27 7.98 -5.09
N LEU A 33 19.35 7.31 -4.37
CA LEU A 33 17.98 7.07 -4.79
C LEU A 33 17.00 7.90 -3.95
N LYS A 34 16.10 8.62 -4.63
CA LYS A 34 14.97 9.28 -3.96
C LYS A 34 13.95 8.23 -3.53
N VAL A 35 13.82 8.01 -2.23
CA VAL A 35 12.85 7.09 -1.64
C VAL A 35 11.71 7.84 -0.99
N VAL A 36 10.49 7.49 -1.35
CA VAL A 36 9.26 7.96 -0.68
C VAL A 36 8.59 6.76 -0.03
N VAL A 37 8.17 6.92 1.21
CA VAL A 37 7.44 5.89 1.96
C VAL A 37 6.03 6.38 2.25
N VAL A 38 5.04 5.58 1.88
CA VAL A 38 3.63 5.75 2.22
C VAL A 38 3.29 4.72 3.28
N VAL A 39 2.63 5.14 4.36
CA VAL A 39 2.09 4.23 5.37
C VAL A 39 0.59 4.11 5.13
N SER A 40 0.10 2.90 4.87
CA SER A 40 -1.32 2.65 4.57
C SER A 40 -1.93 1.59 5.51
N SER A 41 -3.21 1.77 5.85
CA SER A 41 -3.95 0.85 6.74
C SER A 41 -4.24 -0.49 6.06
N MET A 42 -4.11 -1.57 6.83
CA MET A 42 -4.47 -2.95 6.49
C MET A 42 -5.36 -3.57 7.56
N ASP A 43 -6.29 -2.77 8.09
CA ASP A 43 -7.27 -3.23 9.08
C ASP A 43 -8.35 -4.14 8.44
N GLN A 44 -8.48 -4.07 7.11
CA GLN A 44 -9.39 -4.85 6.28
C GLN A 44 -8.82 -4.95 4.84
N PRO A 45 -9.32 -5.86 3.98
CA PRO A 45 -8.97 -5.87 2.56
C PRO A 45 -9.08 -4.48 1.93
N LEU A 46 -8.16 -4.17 1.00
CA LEU A 46 -8.11 -2.84 0.41
C LEU A 46 -9.22 -2.65 -0.64
N GLY A 47 -9.34 -3.60 -1.57
CA GLY A 47 -10.42 -3.66 -2.56
C GLY A 47 -11.62 -4.47 -2.09
N GLN A 48 -12.56 -4.71 -3.00
CA GLN A 48 -13.75 -5.54 -2.79
C GLN A 48 -13.46 -7.04 -2.94
N CYS A 49 -12.36 -7.39 -3.61
CA CYS A 49 -11.99 -8.77 -3.89
C CYS A 49 -10.74 -9.21 -3.13
N SER A 50 -10.68 -10.49 -2.78
CA SER A 50 -9.50 -11.12 -2.20
C SER A 50 -9.35 -12.54 -2.75
N GLY A 51 -8.18 -12.83 -3.34
CA GLY A 51 -7.86 -14.08 -4.02
C GLY A 51 -7.45 -13.86 -5.48
N ASN A 52 -6.62 -14.77 -6.00
CA ASN A 52 -5.91 -14.61 -7.28
C ASN A 52 -6.79 -14.15 -8.46
N ALA A 53 -7.78 -14.95 -8.85
CA ALA A 53 -8.62 -14.65 -10.01
C ALA A 53 -9.62 -13.51 -9.75
N LEU A 54 -10.08 -13.38 -8.50
CA LEU A 54 -11.05 -12.37 -8.10
C LEU A 54 -10.42 -10.96 -8.11
N GLU A 55 -9.19 -10.83 -7.59
CA GLU A 55 -8.43 -9.58 -7.64
C GLU A 55 -8.13 -9.16 -9.07
N MET A 56 -7.80 -10.12 -9.95
CA MET A 56 -7.62 -9.82 -11.37
C MET A 56 -8.91 -9.31 -12.03
N ALA A 57 -10.07 -9.90 -11.70
CA ALA A 57 -11.35 -9.43 -12.21
C ALA A 57 -11.66 -8.00 -11.75
N GLU A 58 -11.35 -7.66 -10.49
CA GLU A 58 -11.47 -6.30 -9.97
C GLU A 58 -10.56 -5.31 -10.72
N VAL A 59 -9.31 -5.68 -10.98
CA VAL A 59 -8.37 -4.86 -11.76
C VAL A 59 -8.90 -4.60 -13.18
N PHE A 60 -9.39 -5.63 -13.88
CA PHE A 60 -9.96 -5.45 -15.22
C PHE A 60 -11.20 -4.54 -15.21
N SER A 61 -12.07 -4.68 -14.21
CA SER A 61 -13.23 -3.81 -14.02
C SER A 61 -12.80 -2.35 -13.86
N VAL A 62 -11.84 -2.07 -12.96
CA VAL A 62 -11.32 -0.71 -12.71
C VAL A 62 -10.71 -0.10 -13.97
N LEU A 63 -9.82 -0.84 -14.65
CA LEU A 63 -9.13 -0.34 -15.84
C LEU A 63 -10.06 -0.12 -17.05
N SER A 64 -11.22 -0.77 -17.08
CA SER A 64 -12.23 -0.61 -18.13
C SER A 64 -13.24 0.51 -17.84
N GLY A 65 -13.02 1.31 -16.79
CA GLY A 65 -13.92 2.39 -16.39
C GLY A 65 -15.10 1.93 -15.52
N GLY A 66 -15.02 0.72 -14.96
CA GLY A 66 -15.98 0.19 -14.00
C GLY A 66 -15.83 0.79 -12.59
N PRO A 67 -16.54 0.21 -11.60
CA PRO A 67 -16.46 0.66 -10.22
C PRO A 67 -15.03 0.63 -9.68
N PHE A 68 -14.65 1.69 -8.98
CA PHE A 68 -13.34 1.82 -8.38
C PHE A 68 -13.52 2.11 -6.89
N GLU A 69 -13.22 1.11 -6.06
CA GLU A 69 -13.31 1.23 -4.60
C GLU A 69 -12.46 2.43 -4.12
N SER A 70 -13.07 3.26 -3.27
CA SER A 70 -12.52 4.54 -2.81
C SER A 70 -11.14 4.43 -2.14
N ARG A 71 -10.94 3.52 -1.20
CA ARG A 71 -9.65 3.37 -0.49
C ARG A 71 -8.57 2.83 -1.41
N LEU A 72 -8.91 1.87 -2.28
CA LEU A 72 -8.01 1.37 -3.30
C LEU A 72 -7.60 2.49 -4.28
N LYS A 73 -8.57 3.28 -4.73
CA LYS A 73 -8.34 4.44 -5.60
C LYS A 73 -7.44 5.49 -4.94
N ASP A 74 -7.76 5.86 -3.71
CA ASP A 74 -7.01 6.87 -2.96
C ASP A 74 -5.54 6.47 -2.84
N LEU A 75 -5.27 5.20 -2.46
CA LEU A 75 -3.89 4.72 -2.34
C LEU A 75 -3.16 4.72 -3.70
N ILE A 76 -3.82 4.26 -4.78
CA ILE A 76 -3.23 4.21 -6.13
C ILE A 76 -2.89 5.61 -6.64
N LEU A 77 -3.68 6.63 -6.29
CA LEU A 77 -3.50 8.00 -6.75
C LEU A 77 -2.69 8.89 -5.79
N THR A 78 -2.15 8.33 -4.69
CA THR A 78 -1.46 9.10 -3.63
C THR A 78 -0.09 9.65 -4.07
N LEU A 79 0.56 9.07 -5.09
CA LEU A 79 1.86 9.49 -5.63
C LEU A 79 1.88 9.37 -7.15
#